data_AF-A0A419IWG5-F1
#
_entry.id   AF-A0A419IWG5-F1
#
_cell.length_a   1.000
_cell.length_b   1.000
_cell.length_c   1.000
_cell.angle_alpha   90.00
_cell.angle_beta   90.00
_cell.angle_gamma   90.00
#
_symmetry.space_group_name_H-M   'P 1'
#
loop_
_entity.id
_entity.type
_entity.pdbx_description
1 polymer ?
#
loop_
_entity_poly.entity_id
_entity_poly.type
_entity_poly.pdbx_seq_one_letter_code
_entity_poly.pdbx_strand_id
1 'polypeptide(L)'
;MIAPPPKKSSKALLLILFILLLLAFLGSGAYYLGLMQSKTPTSVPSPMPLVQASPQASTVLDETADWETYTDPSNKFSFKYPNNLVNLQLSNGVTSFFDDPTDRDNCQNNPKSLQNNPCANNQFSFNSFRSYASEEYQKIQSDLGRPLNPKTVTDRQGRVWQTDYVYGQVFNYSATTKNNNENIVVGFQSGLYRQDGGETDEQFGERFRQFFDQILSTFEFVENGSQATCSAGFESYSNKFFDICFPIGMTVSNNYQTTDYRPGVEVARTVFEDDDEKIVINTTFAGGWGGGSCASEQTTINGVQAAIVVWDTVGQTVCNSNLVNLVSIIGEENNGDKFPVAIDYQRKGNNFLDRNKFDTVLHSLHFK
;
A
#
# COMPACT_ATOMS: atom_id res chain seq x y z
N MET A 1 10.84 89.68 -28.72
CA MET A 1 11.43 88.44 -28.18
C MET A 1 10.46 87.90 -27.13
N ILE A 2 9.88 86.71 -27.32
CA ILE A 2 8.87 86.12 -26.43
C ILE A 2 9.55 85.03 -25.59
N ALA A 3 9.49 85.14 -24.26
CA ALA A 3 10.12 84.20 -23.35
C ALA A 3 9.37 82.86 -23.32
N PRO A 4 10.07 81.71 -23.27
CA PRO A 4 9.43 80.40 -23.23
C PRO A 4 8.76 80.13 -21.88
N PRO A 5 7.63 79.40 -21.86
CA PRO A 5 6.87 79.12 -20.64
C PRO A 5 7.62 78.16 -19.70
N PRO A 6 7.47 78.33 -18.37
CA PRO A 6 8.20 77.54 -17.38
C PRO A 6 7.76 76.07 -17.40
N LYS A 7 8.75 75.18 -17.56
CA LYS A 7 8.57 73.73 -17.60
C LYS A 7 8.26 73.19 -16.20
N LYS A 8 6.99 72.88 -15.94
CA LYS A 8 6.50 72.38 -14.64
C LYS A 8 7.12 71.00 -14.33
N SER A 9 7.89 70.91 -13.24
CA SER A 9 8.57 69.68 -12.81
C SER A 9 7.57 68.65 -12.30
N SER A 10 7.38 67.56 -13.03
CA SER A 10 6.48 66.44 -12.68
C SER A 10 6.95 65.63 -11.47
N LYS A 11 8.20 65.83 -11.01
CA LYS A 11 8.78 65.10 -9.88
C LYS A 11 8.11 65.43 -8.55
N ALA A 12 7.67 66.68 -8.37
CA ALA A 12 6.98 67.10 -7.14
C ALA A 12 5.61 66.43 -7.00
N LEU A 13 4.88 66.28 -8.12
CA LEU A 13 3.58 65.64 -8.14
C LEU A 13 3.69 64.13 -7.84
N LEU A 14 4.73 63.48 -8.38
CA LEU A 14 4.97 62.05 -8.13
C LEU A 14 5.37 61.77 -6.68
N LEU A 15 6.16 62.67 -6.05
CA LEU A 15 6.50 62.58 -4.64
C LEU A 15 5.25 62.69 -3.74
N ILE A 16 4.34 63.63 -4.03
CA ILE A 16 3.10 63.80 -3.29
C ILE A 16 2.22 62.55 -3.39
N LEU A 17 2.12 61.97 -4.59
CA LEU A 17 1.34 60.74 -4.81
C LEU A 17 1.91 59.56 -4.00
N PHE A 18 3.24 59.43 -3.96
CA PHE A 18 3.90 58.36 -3.20
C PHE A 18 3.65 58.48 -1.69
N ILE A 19 3.70 59.70 -1.14
CA ILE A 19 3.43 59.95 0.28
C ILE A 19 1.98 59.60 0.64
N LEU A 20 1.01 59.97 -0.22
CA LEU A 20 -0.39 59.61 0.00
C LEU A 20 -0.62 58.10 -0.01
N LEU A 21 0.07 57.37 -0.89
CA LEU A 21 -0.05 55.92 -0.98
C LEU A 21 0.58 55.22 0.24
N LEU A 22 1.70 55.74 0.74
CA LEU A 22 2.33 55.26 1.97
C LEU A 22 1.41 55.45 3.20
N LEU A 23 0.76 56.62 3.31
CA LEU A 23 -0.18 56.91 4.39
C LEU A 23 -1.42 55.99 4.34
N ALA A 24 -1.92 55.69 3.13
CA ALA A 24 -3.03 54.75 2.96
C ALA A 24 -2.66 53.32 3.39
N PHE A 25 -1.43 52.87 3.09
CA PHE A 25 -0.92 51.55 3.51
C PHE A 25 -0.74 51.44 5.03
N LEU A 26 -0.21 52.49 5.67
CA LEU A 26 -0.03 52.51 7.12
C LEU A 26 -1.38 52.55 7.85
N GLY A 27 -2.35 53.31 7.34
CA GLY A 27 -3.71 53.38 7.91
C GLY A 27 -4.46 52.06 7.82
N SER A 28 -4.41 51.36 6.68
CA SER A 28 -5.10 50.07 6.51
C SER A 28 -4.46 48.95 7.33
N GLY A 29 -3.13 48.94 7.46
CA GLY A 29 -2.42 47.98 8.31
C GLY A 29 -2.77 48.11 9.79
N ALA A 30 -2.82 49.33 10.32
CA ALA A 30 -3.19 49.58 11.72
C ALA A 30 -4.65 49.19 12.01
N TYR A 31 -5.58 49.47 11.08
CA TYR A 31 -6.98 49.07 11.20
C TYR A 31 -7.16 47.54 11.24
N TYR A 32 -6.44 46.81 10.38
CA TYR A 32 -6.51 45.35 10.34
C TYR A 32 -5.96 44.70 11.61
N LEU A 33 -4.86 45.23 12.18
CA LEU A 33 -4.30 44.73 13.44
C LEU A 33 -5.23 44.98 14.64
N GLY A 34 -5.96 46.09 14.67
CA GLY A 34 -6.97 46.36 15.70
C GLY A 34 -8.14 45.38 15.69
N LEU A 35 -8.56 44.91 14.51
CA LEU A 35 -9.63 43.90 14.39
C LEU A 35 -9.23 42.51 14.93
N MET A 36 -7.94 42.17 14.93
CA MET A 36 -7.45 40.88 15.41
C MET A 36 -7.40 40.77 16.95
N GLN A 37 -7.34 41.89 17.69
CA GLN A 37 -7.15 41.87 19.15
C GLN A 37 -8.46 41.79 19.97
N SER A 38 -9.64 41.89 19.34
CA SER A 38 -10.93 41.97 20.06
C SER A 38 -11.58 40.62 20.41
N LYS A 39 -10.86 39.50 20.32
CA LYS A 39 -11.34 38.20 20.83
C LYS A 39 -10.87 38.00 22.26
N THR A 40 -11.47 38.74 23.18
CA THR A 40 -11.35 38.44 24.62
C THR A 40 -11.89 37.03 24.86
N PRO A 41 -11.12 36.10 25.43
CA PRO A 41 -11.64 34.79 25.79
C PRO A 41 -12.72 34.97 26.86
N THR A 42 -13.98 34.70 26.48
CA THR A 42 -15.09 34.59 27.43
C THR A 42 -14.71 33.50 28.43
N SER A 43 -14.50 33.87 29.70
CA SER A 43 -14.28 32.91 30.78
C SER A 43 -15.54 32.08 30.93
N VAL A 44 -15.49 30.85 30.43
CA VAL A 44 -16.55 29.86 30.64
C VAL A 44 -16.59 29.55 32.15
N PRO A 45 -17.76 29.65 32.81
CA PRO A 45 -17.89 29.31 34.22
C PRO A 45 -17.41 27.87 34.44
N SER A 46 -16.56 27.68 35.45
CA SER A 46 -16.04 26.38 35.85
C SER A 46 -17.23 25.45 36.15
N PRO A 47 -17.40 24.34 35.40
CA PRO A 47 -18.52 23.45 35.62
C PRO A 47 -18.37 22.80 37.00
N MET A 48 -19.44 22.90 37.79
CA MET A 48 -19.62 22.10 39.00
C MET A 48 -19.34 20.62 38.66
N PRO A 49 -18.63 19.84 39.50
CA PRO A 49 -18.42 18.42 39.24
C PRO A 49 -19.78 17.73 39.21
N LEU A 50 -20.29 17.46 38.01
CA LEU A 50 -21.37 16.49 37.87
C LEU A 50 -20.81 15.18 38.39
N VAL A 51 -21.53 14.57 39.32
CA VAL A 51 -21.33 13.17 39.70
C VAL A 51 -21.49 12.36 38.42
N GLN A 52 -20.36 12.07 37.78
CA GLN A 52 -20.30 11.27 36.56
C GLN A 52 -20.74 9.88 36.98
N ALA A 53 -21.97 9.52 36.63
CA ALA A 53 -22.41 8.15 36.68
C ALA A 53 -21.35 7.33 35.93
N SER A 54 -20.75 6.36 36.61
CA SER A 54 -19.81 5.42 36.00
C SER A 54 -20.45 4.92 34.71
N PRO A 55 -19.81 5.07 33.53
CA PRO A 55 -20.37 4.57 32.29
C PRO A 55 -20.64 3.09 32.49
N GLN A 56 -21.93 2.75 32.54
CA GLN A 56 -22.35 1.36 32.49
C GLN A 56 -21.86 0.88 31.12
N ALA A 57 -20.89 -0.02 31.13
CA ALA A 57 -20.34 -0.60 29.91
C ALA A 57 -21.51 -1.27 29.18
N SER A 58 -22.12 -0.56 28.23
CA SER A 58 -22.93 -1.19 27.22
C SER A 58 -21.98 -2.12 26.50
N THR A 59 -22.14 -3.42 26.73
CA THR A 59 -21.60 -4.46 25.88
C THR A 59 -22.22 -4.26 24.50
N VAL A 60 -21.65 -3.34 23.72
CA VAL A 60 -21.91 -3.24 22.30
C VAL A 60 -21.34 -4.52 21.73
N LEU A 61 -22.22 -5.42 21.32
CA LEU A 61 -21.84 -6.62 20.62
C LEU A 61 -21.09 -6.18 19.36
N ASP A 62 -19.83 -6.58 19.23
CA ASP A 62 -19.06 -6.33 18.02
C ASP A 62 -19.60 -7.25 16.91
N GLU A 63 -20.44 -6.69 16.04
CA GLU A 63 -21.04 -7.39 14.90
C GLU A 63 -19.98 -7.91 13.90
N THR A 64 -18.72 -7.48 14.02
CA THR A 64 -17.58 -7.90 13.19
C THR A 64 -16.63 -8.86 13.91
N ALA A 65 -17.01 -9.37 15.09
CA ALA A 65 -16.18 -10.27 15.88
C ALA A 65 -15.78 -11.54 15.11
N ASP A 66 -16.73 -12.10 14.35
CA ASP A 66 -16.54 -13.33 13.59
C ASP A 66 -16.06 -13.10 12.16
N TRP A 67 -15.78 -11.87 11.73
CA TRP A 67 -15.40 -11.56 10.35
C TRP A 67 -13.93 -11.94 10.05
N GLU A 68 -13.67 -12.36 8.81
CA GLU A 68 -12.34 -12.60 8.26
C GLU A 68 -11.61 -11.28 7.98
N THR A 69 -10.28 -11.29 8.00
CA THR A 69 -9.46 -10.10 7.72
C THR A 69 -8.84 -10.20 6.33
N TYR A 70 -9.16 -9.25 5.46
CA TYR A 70 -8.45 -9.05 4.21
C TYR A 70 -7.29 -8.08 4.45
N THR A 71 -6.11 -8.40 3.92
CA THR A 71 -4.94 -7.54 3.96
C THR A 71 -4.35 -7.46 2.56
N ASP A 72 -4.09 -6.24 2.09
CA ASP A 72 -3.36 -5.98 0.86
C ASP A 72 -1.98 -5.41 1.23
N PRO A 73 -0.93 -6.24 1.27
CA PRO A 73 0.41 -5.79 1.65
C PRO A 73 0.97 -4.75 0.68
N SER A 74 0.65 -4.88 -0.61
CA SER A 74 1.13 -4.00 -1.67
C SER A 74 0.60 -2.57 -1.52
N ASN A 75 -0.68 -2.44 -1.13
CA ASN A 75 -1.35 -1.16 -0.94
C ASN A 75 -1.53 -0.74 0.52
N LYS A 76 -1.01 -1.53 1.48
CA LYS A 76 -0.84 -1.17 2.90
C LYS A 76 -2.14 -0.80 3.60
N PHE A 77 -3.16 -1.61 3.43
CA PHE A 77 -4.39 -1.53 4.21
C PHE A 77 -4.92 -2.93 4.54
N SER A 78 -5.74 -2.99 5.57
CA SER A 78 -6.51 -4.17 5.97
C SER A 78 -7.92 -3.75 6.35
N PHE A 79 -8.86 -4.67 6.21
CA PHE A 79 -10.23 -4.52 6.70
C PHE A 79 -10.83 -5.91 6.96
N LYS A 80 -11.85 -5.98 7.80
CA LYS A 80 -12.60 -7.22 7.99
C LYS A 80 -13.77 -7.33 7.02
N TYR A 81 -14.16 -8.54 6.66
CA TYR A 81 -15.34 -8.84 5.84
C TYR A 81 -16.07 -10.11 6.32
N PRO A 82 -17.39 -10.27 6.08
CA PRO A 82 -18.13 -11.46 6.49
C PRO A 82 -17.58 -12.78 5.91
N ASN A 83 -17.56 -13.83 6.71
CA ASN A 83 -17.04 -15.16 6.32
C ASN A 83 -17.83 -15.86 5.22
N ASN A 84 -19.06 -15.40 4.94
CA ASN A 84 -19.86 -15.93 3.84
C ASN A 84 -19.44 -15.35 2.48
N LEU A 85 -18.48 -14.41 2.45
CA LEU A 85 -17.96 -13.87 1.21
C LEU A 85 -16.71 -14.60 0.78
N VAL A 86 -16.58 -14.80 -0.53
CA VAL A 86 -15.35 -15.22 -1.17
C VAL A 86 -14.76 -14.05 -1.94
N ASN A 87 -13.43 -13.97 -2.01
CA ASN A 87 -12.75 -12.93 -2.77
C ASN A 87 -12.05 -13.48 -4.03
N LEU A 88 -11.84 -12.61 -5.02
CA LEU A 88 -11.07 -12.86 -6.25
C LEU A 88 -10.17 -11.66 -6.51
N GLN A 89 -8.86 -11.90 -6.52
CA GLN A 89 -7.89 -10.91 -6.97
C GLN A 89 -7.74 -10.99 -8.49
N LEU A 90 -7.97 -9.87 -9.17
CA LEU A 90 -7.90 -9.72 -10.62
C LEU A 90 -6.51 -9.25 -11.04
N SER A 91 -6.14 -9.50 -12.29
CA SER A 91 -4.81 -9.17 -12.82
C SER A 91 -4.52 -7.66 -12.91
N ASN A 92 -5.55 -6.81 -12.80
CA ASN A 92 -5.43 -5.36 -12.72
C ASN A 92 -5.31 -4.85 -11.27
N GLY A 93 -5.12 -5.73 -10.28
CA GLY A 93 -4.97 -5.37 -8.86
C GLY A 93 -6.29 -5.14 -8.11
N VAL A 94 -7.43 -5.23 -8.79
CA VAL A 94 -8.76 -5.18 -8.16
C VAL A 94 -9.03 -6.46 -7.38
N THR A 95 -9.63 -6.34 -6.20
CA THR A 95 -10.14 -7.49 -5.44
C THR A 95 -11.66 -7.41 -5.33
N SER A 96 -12.35 -8.40 -5.89
CA SER A 96 -13.82 -8.48 -5.85
C SER A 96 -14.30 -9.45 -4.77
N PHE A 97 -15.41 -9.15 -4.10
CA PHE A 97 -16.03 -9.97 -3.06
C PHE A 97 -17.43 -10.42 -3.49
N PHE A 98 -17.70 -11.72 -3.33
CA PHE A 98 -18.91 -12.40 -3.80
C PHE A 98 -19.57 -13.14 -2.64
N ASP A 99 -20.90 -13.13 -2.61
CA ASP A 99 -21.71 -13.98 -1.75
C ASP A 99 -21.85 -15.40 -2.30
N ASP A 100 -21.82 -15.57 -3.62
CA ASP A 100 -21.85 -16.88 -4.29
C ASP A 100 -20.47 -17.27 -4.88
N PRO A 101 -19.87 -18.40 -4.45
CA PRO A 101 -18.65 -18.94 -5.07
C PRO A 101 -18.77 -19.22 -6.58
N THR A 102 -19.97 -19.51 -7.07
CA THR A 102 -20.26 -19.74 -8.49
C THR A 102 -20.04 -18.45 -9.29
N ASP A 103 -20.43 -17.29 -8.75
CA ASP A 103 -20.22 -16.00 -9.41
C ASP A 103 -18.73 -15.63 -9.45
N ARG A 104 -17.99 -15.92 -8.37
CA ARG A 104 -16.53 -15.81 -8.35
C ARG A 104 -15.89 -16.66 -9.46
N ASP A 105 -16.26 -17.94 -9.54
CA ASP A 105 -15.70 -18.88 -10.52
C ASP A 105 -16.07 -18.50 -11.95
N ASN A 106 -17.31 -18.05 -12.18
CA ASN A 106 -17.73 -17.52 -13.47
C ASN A 106 -16.90 -16.29 -13.87
N CYS A 107 -16.61 -15.39 -12.92
CA CYS A 107 -15.77 -14.24 -13.20
C CYS A 107 -14.32 -14.62 -13.52
N GLN A 108 -13.74 -15.55 -12.76
CA GLN A 108 -12.38 -16.03 -12.98
C GLN A 108 -12.22 -16.71 -14.35
N ASN A 109 -13.22 -17.48 -14.78
CA ASN A 109 -13.16 -18.25 -16.02
C ASN A 109 -13.53 -17.44 -17.28
N ASN A 110 -14.21 -16.29 -17.14
CA ASN A 110 -14.60 -15.45 -18.26
C ASN A 110 -14.27 -13.95 -18.06
N PRO A 111 -12.98 -13.58 -17.98
CA PRO A 111 -12.57 -12.20 -17.76
C PRO A 111 -12.88 -11.28 -18.96
N LYS A 112 -13.15 -11.84 -20.16
CA LYS A 112 -13.20 -11.09 -21.42
C LYS A 112 -14.52 -10.36 -21.69
N SER A 113 -15.63 -10.70 -21.03
CA SER A 113 -16.91 -9.99 -21.22
C SER A 113 -17.05 -8.70 -20.40
N LEU A 114 -15.99 -8.28 -19.70
CA LEU A 114 -16.08 -7.37 -18.57
C LEU A 114 -15.18 -6.13 -18.68
N GLN A 115 -14.77 -5.73 -19.89
CA GLN A 115 -13.86 -4.58 -20.11
C GLN A 115 -14.28 -3.28 -19.41
N ASN A 116 -15.55 -3.13 -19.01
CA ASN A 116 -16.06 -1.95 -18.31
C ASN A 116 -16.59 -2.23 -16.88
N ASN A 117 -16.68 -3.49 -16.43
CA ASN A 117 -17.10 -3.81 -15.07
C ASN A 117 -16.75 -5.28 -14.73
N PRO A 118 -15.61 -5.56 -14.08
CA PRO A 118 -15.23 -6.93 -13.74
C PRO A 118 -16.23 -7.50 -12.72
N CYS A 119 -17.02 -8.46 -13.17
CA CYS A 119 -17.97 -9.24 -12.37
C CYS A 119 -19.21 -8.46 -11.91
N ALA A 120 -20.19 -8.27 -12.81
CA ALA A 120 -21.43 -7.52 -12.50
C ALA A 120 -22.27 -8.09 -11.34
N ASN A 121 -22.04 -9.34 -10.92
CA ASN A 121 -22.78 -10.04 -9.87
C ASN A 121 -22.08 -10.01 -8.50
N ASN A 122 -21.01 -9.22 -8.32
CA ASN A 122 -20.36 -9.16 -7.02
C ASN A 122 -21.22 -8.40 -6.00
N GLN A 123 -21.12 -8.76 -4.72
CA GLN A 123 -21.79 -8.00 -3.65
C GLN A 123 -21.11 -6.63 -3.50
N PHE A 124 -19.78 -6.60 -3.61
CA PHE A 124 -19.01 -5.38 -3.79
C PHE A 124 -17.65 -5.71 -4.43
N SER A 125 -17.05 -4.71 -5.07
CA SER A 125 -15.64 -4.73 -5.48
C SER A 125 -14.85 -3.69 -4.72
N PHE A 126 -13.59 -4.03 -4.54
CA PHE A 126 -12.58 -3.21 -3.92
C PHE A 126 -11.48 -2.93 -4.94
N ASN A 127 -11.23 -1.65 -5.20
CA ASN A 127 -10.13 -1.21 -6.04
C ASN A 127 -9.23 -0.28 -5.23
N SER A 128 -7.94 -0.57 -5.11
CA SER A 128 -6.95 0.35 -4.56
C SER A 128 -6.11 0.94 -5.67
N PHE A 129 -5.96 2.26 -5.68
CA PHE A 129 -5.12 3.00 -6.61
C PHE A 129 -4.05 3.77 -5.84
N ARG A 130 -2.81 3.81 -6.35
CA ARG A 130 -1.70 4.52 -5.70
C ARG A 130 -1.79 6.05 -5.79
N SER A 131 -2.68 6.61 -6.62
CA SER A 131 -2.86 8.06 -6.76
C SER A 131 -4.11 8.47 -7.53
N TYR A 132 -4.76 9.58 -7.15
CA TYR A 132 -5.73 10.31 -7.99
C TYR A 132 -5.17 10.75 -9.34
N ALA A 133 -3.85 10.87 -9.45
CA ALA A 133 -3.16 11.27 -10.68
C ALA A 133 -2.76 10.08 -11.57
N SER A 134 -3.09 8.84 -11.20
CA SER A 134 -2.83 7.72 -12.10
C SER A 134 -3.71 7.85 -13.34
N GLU A 135 -3.15 7.55 -14.52
CA GLU A 135 -3.90 7.51 -15.77
C GLU A 135 -5.11 6.55 -15.67
N GLU A 136 -4.97 5.50 -14.86
CA GLU A 136 -6.02 4.53 -14.56
C GLU A 136 -7.21 5.14 -13.80
N TYR A 137 -6.95 5.91 -12.73
CA TYR A 137 -8.00 6.59 -11.98
C TYR A 137 -8.72 7.63 -12.85
N GLN A 138 -7.96 8.40 -13.64
CA GLN A 138 -8.50 9.41 -14.54
C GLN A 138 -9.34 8.78 -15.65
N LYS A 139 -8.91 7.63 -16.18
CA LYS A 139 -9.67 6.86 -17.17
C LYS A 139 -11.00 6.37 -16.59
N ILE A 140 -10.99 5.78 -15.40
CA ILE A 140 -12.22 5.33 -14.71
C ILE A 140 -13.18 6.50 -14.49
N GLN A 141 -12.68 7.63 -13.97
CA GLN A 141 -13.50 8.84 -13.79
C GLN A 141 -14.09 9.35 -15.11
N SER A 142 -13.31 9.28 -16.21
CA SER A 142 -13.79 9.67 -17.54
C SER A 142 -14.85 8.71 -18.11
N ASP A 143 -14.70 7.41 -17.85
CA ASP A 143 -15.64 6.36 -18.30
C ASP A 143 -16.96 6.39 -17.51
N LEU A 144 -16.96 6.89 -16.27
CA LEU A 144 -18.14 7.04 -15.41
C LEU A 144 -19.06 8.23 -15.80
N GLY A 145 -18.67 9.04 -16.78
CA GLY A 145 -19.61 9.80 -17.62
C GLY A 145 -20.21 11.10 -17.09
N ARG A 146 -20.14 11.46 -15.80
CA ARG A 146 -20.48 12.81 -15.26
C ARG A 146 -19.76 13.11 -13.93
N PRO A 147 -19.35 14.36 -13.66
CA PRO A 147 -18.91 14.77 -12.33
C PRO A 147 -20.09 14.64 -11.35
N LEU A 148 -19.89 13.82 -10.33
CA LEU A 148 -20.91 13.48 -9.35
C LEU A 148 -21.02 14.64 -8.35
N ASN A 149 -22.16 14.79 -7.68
CA ASN A 149 -22.25 15.73 -6.55
C ASN A 149 -21.55 15.06 -5.36
N PRO A 150 -20.32 15.47 -5.00
CA PRO A 150 -19.60 14.81 -3.94
C PRO A 150 -20.37 15.03 -2.63
N LYS A 151 -20.74 13.93 -1.96
CA LYS A 151 -21.13 13.99 -0.55
C LYS A 151 -19.96 13.47 0.28
N THR A 152 -19.74 14.09 1.44
CA THR A 152 -18.77 13.59 2.41
C THR A 152 -19.48 12.77 3.48
N VAL A 153 -18.93 11.60 3.79
CA VAL A 153 -19.34 10.77 4.94
C VAL A 153 -18.21 10.79 5.94
N THR A 154 -18.52 10.91 7.23
CA THR A 154 -17.52 10.79 8.31
C THR A 154 -17.75 9.47 9.03
N ASP A 155 -16.74 8.61 9.07
CA ASP A 155 -16.89 7.32 9.77
C ASP A 155 -16.83 7.48 11.30
N ARG A 156 -16.99 6.36 12.01
CA ARG A 156 -16.97 6.32 13.49
C ARG A 156 -15.62 6.79 14.08
N GLN A 157 -14.55 6.74 13.29
CA GLN A 157 -13.20 7.21 13.65
C GLN A 157 -12.96 8.69 13.29
N GLY A 158 -13.94 9.37 12.69
CA GLY A 158 -13.81 10.78 12.31
C GLY A 158 -13.10 11.01 10.97
N ARG A 159 -12.85 9.96 10.17
CA ARG A 159 -12.23 10.08 8.83
C ARG A 159 -13.28 10.48 7.80
N VAL A 160 -12.92 11.39 6.90
CA VAL A 160 -13.83 11.91 5.86
C VAL A 160 -13.64 11.13 4.56
N TRP A 161 -14.72 10.50 4.10
CA TRP A 161 -14.84 9.74 2.86
C TRP A 161 -15.62 10.55 1.83
N GLN A 162 -15.15 10.59 0.59
CA GLN A 162 -15.91 11.19 -0.51
C GLN A 162 -16.74 10.11 -1.22
N THR A 163 -18.04 10.35 -1.32
CA THR A 163 -18.97 9.47 -2.03
C THR A 163 -19.33 10.08 -3.37
N ASP A 164 -19.17 9.26 -4.39
CA ASP A 164 -19.43 9.55 -5.77
C ASP A 164 -20.73 8.82 -6.17
N TYR A 165 -21.86 9.55 -6.22
CA TYR A 165 -23.18 8.98 -6.56
C TYR A 165 -23.42 8.97 -8.06
N VAL A 166 -23.18 7.84 -8.74
CA VAL A 166 -23.56 7.67 -10.16
C VAL A 166 -25.07 7.51 -10.27
N TYR A 167 -25.68 8.15 -11.28
CA TYR A 167 -27.06 7.89 -11.67
C TYR A 167 -27.22 6.39 -12.02
N GLY A 168 -27.75 5.62 -11.07
CA GLY A 168 -27.85 4.15 -11.14
C GLY A 168 -26.98 3.48 -10.08
N GLN A 169 -27.53 3.33 -8.87
CA GLN A 169 -27.29 2.35 -7.80
C GLN A 169 -25.84 1.91 -7.43
N VAL A 170 -24.79 2.49 -8.02
CA VAL A 170 -23.40 2.19 -7.69
C VAL A 170 -22.92 3.21 -6.67
N PHE A 171 -22.56 2.74 -5.48
CA PHE A 171 -21.92 3.56 -4.47
C PHE A 171 -20.41 3.47 -4.65
N ASN A 172 -19.76 4.60 -4.93
CA ASN A 172 -18.31 4.73 -4.93
C ASN A 172 -17.85 5.46 -3.68
N TYR A 173 -17.11 4.78 -2.81
CA TYR A 173 -16.46 5.42 -1.66
C TYR A 173 -14.98 5.53 -1.92
N SER A 174 -14.41 6.71 -1.71
CA SER A 174 -12.96 6.91 -1.73
C SER A 174 -12.42 7.45 -0.40
N ALA A 175 -11.37 6.81 0.13
CA ALA A 175 -10.49 7.42 1.11
C ALA A 175 -9.14 7.69 0.49
N THR A 176 -8.53 8.80 0.92
CA THR A 176 -7.13 9.11 0.67
C THR A 176 -6.35 9.05 1.97
N THR A 177 -5.26 8.32 1.98
CA THR A 177 -4.18 8.58 2.95
C THR A 177 -2.94 9.06 2.24
N LYS A 178 -2.10 9.79 2.98
CA LYS A 178 -0.73 10.08 2.56
C LYS A 178 0.20 9.09 3.24
N ASN A 179 0.72 8.15 2.47
CA ASN A 179 1.80 7.28 2.91
C ASN A 179 3.03 7.55 2.03
N ASN A 180 4.17 7.93 2.61
CA ASN A 180 5.40 8.25 1.87
C ASN A 180 5.23 9.27 0.71
N ASN A 181 4.36 10.28 0.87
CA ASN A 181 3.96 11.25 -0.17
C ASN A 181 3.09 10.68 -1.32
N GLU A 182 2.65 9.43 -1.26
CA GLU A 182 1.69 8.84 -2.21
C GLU A 182 0.27 8.92 -1.65
N ASN A 183 -0.71 9.19 -2.53
CA ASN A 183 -2.12 9.29 -2.20
C ASN A 183 -2.81 7.95 -2.48
N ILE A 184 -2.96 7.09 -1.50
CA ILE A 184 -3.65 5.81 -1.71
C ILE A 184 -5.15 6.09 -1.76
N VAL A 185 -5.78 5.83 -2.91
CA VAL A 185 -7.21 5.96 -3.12
C VAL A 185 -7.84 4.57 -3.03
N VAL A 186 -8.67 4.36 -2.02
CA VAL A 186 -9.41 3.11 -1.87
C VAL A 186 -10.82 3.30 -2.38
N GLY A 187 -11.15 2.72 -3.53
CA GLY A 187 -12.46 2.71 -4.16
C GLY A 187 -13.29 1.48 -3.77
N PHE A 188 -14.47 1.69 -3.20
CA PHE A 188 -15.46 0.62 -3.03
C PHE A 188 -16.59 0.80 -4.01
N GLN A 189 -16.97 -0.26 -4.71
CA GLN A 189 -18.05 -0.23 -5.68
C GLN A 189 -19.09 -1.31 -5.33
N SER A 190 -20.37 -0.94 -5.21
CA SER A 190 -21.44 -1.94 -5.12
C SER A 190 -21.72 -2.54 -6.49
N GLY A 191 -21.70 -3.87 -6.60
CA GLY A 191 -22.22 -4.56 -7.77
C GLY A 191 -23.74 -4.49 -7.79
N LEU A 192 -24.32 -4.49 -8.99
CA LEU A 192 -25.76 -4.50 -9.17
C LEU A 192 -26.19 -5.85 -9.68
N TYR A 193 -26.81 -6.63 -8.82
CA TYR A 193 -27.72 -7.66 -9.29
C TYR A 193 -29.09 -7.55 -8.62
N ARG A 194 -30.02 -6.96 -9.38
CA ARG A 194 -31.45 -7.04 -9.09
C ARG A 194 -32.02 -8.13 -9.97
N GLN A 195 -32.12 -9.34 -9.45
CA GLN A 195 -33.15 -10.27 -9.89
C GLN A 195 -34.04 -10.57 -8.70
N ASP A 196 -35.24 -9.99 -8.75
CA ASP A 196 -36.45 -10.46 -8.07
C ASP A 196 -36.46 -10.37 -6.53
N GLY A 197 -37.30 -9.50 -5.96
CA GLY A 197 -37.54 -9.58 -4.50
C GLY A 197 -38.24 -8.44 -3.76
N GLY A 198 -38.71 -7.37 -4.42
CA GLY A 198 -39.60 -6.40 -3.77
C GLY A 198 -38.96 -5.35 -2.84
N GLU A 199 -37.64 -5.34 -2.68
CA GLU A 199 -36.93 -4.27 -1.97
C GLU A 199 -36.85 -2.98 -2.82
N THR A 200 -37.09 -1.82 -2.21
CA THR A 200 -36.93 -0.53 -2.90
C THR A 200 -35.44 -0.16 -3.03
N ASP A 201 -35.11 0.66 -4.01
CA ASP A 201 -33.74 1.15 -4.22
C ASP A 201 -33.18 1.86 -2.96
N GLU A 202 -34.07 2.50 -2.20
CA GLU A 202 -33.74 3.16 -0.93
C GLU A 202 -33.37 2.14 0.16
N GLN A 203 -34.16 1.08 0.32
CA GLN A 203 -33.88 0.02 1.30
C GLN A 203 -32.56 -0.70 1.02
N PHE A 204 -32.32 -1.04 -0.25
CA PHE A 204 -31.04 -1.64 -0.67
C PHE A 204 -29.87 -0.69 -0.38
N GLY A 205 -30.02 0.59 -0.73
CA GLY A 205 -29.00 1.61 -0.48
C GLY A 205 -28.67 1.78 1.00
N GLU A 206 -29.67 1.75 1.88
CA GLU A 206 -29.47 1.79 3.33
C GLU A 206 -28.78 0.54 3.87
N ARG A 207 -29.17 -0.66 3.42
CA ARG A 207 -28.49 -1.90 3.81
C ARG A 207 -27.03 -1.90 3.36
N PHE A 208 -26.78 -1.45 2.13
CA PHE A 208 -25.41 -1.34 1.61
C PHE A 208 -24.58 -0.32 2.41
N ARG A 209 -25.16 0.84 2.77
CA ARG A 209 -24.52 1.82 3.65
C ARG A 209 -24.15 1.23 5.01
N GLN A 210 -25.06 0.50 5.65
CA GLN A 210 -24.80 -0.13 6.95
C GLN A 210 -23.68 -1.17 6.87
N PHE A 211 -23.73 -2.02 5.84
CA PHE A 211 -22.67 -2.99 5.58
C PHE A 211 -21.32 -2.30 5.35
N PHE A 212 -21.33 -1.21 4.60
CA PHE A 212 -20.14 -0.43 4.32
C PHE A 212 -19.58 0.26 5.56
N ASP A 213 -20.43 0.83 6.41
CA ASP A 213 -20.01 1.41 7.68
C ASP A 213 -19.35 0.37 8.59
N GLN A 214 -19.78 -0.89 8.55
CA GLN A 214 -19.12 -1.99 9.26
C GLN A 214 -17.74 -2.29 8.67
N ILE A 215 -17.60 -2.41 7.34
CA ILE A 215 -16.29 -2.56 6.68
C ILE A 215 -15.35 -1.41 7.10
N LEU A 216 -15.80 -0.17 6.97
CA LEU A 216 -15.03 1.02 7.32
C LEU A 216 -14.65 1.06 8.80
N SER A 217 -15.51 0.59 9.68
CA SER A 217 -15.22 0.55 11.12
C SER A 217 -14.03 -0.37 11.46
N THR A 218 -13.72 -1.32 10.57
CA THR A 218 -12.59 -2.26 10.70
C THR A 218 -11.42 -1.92 9.76
N PHE A 219 -11.60 -0.93 8.89
CA PHE A 219 -10.57 -0.51 7.94
C PHE A 219 -9.42 0.20 8.66
N GLU A 220 -8.21 -0.25 8.40
CA GLU A 220 -6.98 0.36 8.91
C GLU A 220 -5.93 0.47 7.78
N PHE A 221 -5.16 1.55 7.81
CA PHE A 221 -3.92 1.58 7.04
C PHE A 221 -2.88 0.81 7.83
N VAL A 222 -2.27 -0.17 7.18
CA VAL A 222 -1.16 -0.91 7.77
C VAL A 222 0.05 0.03 7.69
N GLU A 223 0.47 0.59 8.82
CA GLU A 223 1.64 1.46 8.85
C GLU A 223 2.88 0.74 8.29
N ASN A 224 3.77 1.47 7.61
CA ASN A 224 5.12 0.99 7.26
C ASN A 224 5.86 0.63 8.55
N GLY A 225 5.65 -0.56 9.10
CA GLY A 225 6.03 -0.78 10.49
C GLY A 225 5.92 -2.19 11.03
N SER A 226 5.15 -3.08 10.42
CA SER A 226 5.50 -4.50 10.52
C SER A 226 6.61 -4.75 9.51
N GLN A 227 7.82 -4.26 9.84
CA GLN A 227 9.07 -4.97 9.57
C GLN A 227 8.71 -6.45 9.61
N ALA A 228 8.78 -7.16 8.47
CA ALA A 228 8.31 -8.54 8.36
C ALA A 228 8.71 -9.24 9.65
N THR A 229 7.73 -9.60 10.50
CA THR A 229 8.05 -10.05 11.85
C THR A 229 8.72 -11.38 11.69
N CYS A 230 10.04 -11.35 11.73
CA CYS A 230 10.83 -12.54 11.53
C CYS A 230 10.47 -13.55 12.61
N SER A 231 10.28 -14.80 12.22
CA SER A 231 10.06 -15.90 13.15
C SER A 231 11.16 -15.91 14.23
N ALA A 232 10.84 -16.43 15.42
CA ALA A 232 11.82 -16.55 16.49
C ALA A 232 13.11 -17.24 15.98
N GLY A 233 14.27 -16.62 16.24
CA GLY A 233 15.56 -17.09 15.71
C GLY A 233 16.07 -16.36 14.47
N PHE A 234 15.32 -15.38 13.95
CA PHE A 234 15.69 -14.58 12.78
C PHE A 234 15.66 -13.08 13.08
N GLU A 235 16.51 -12.33 12.39
CA GLU A 235 16.58 -10.86 12.36
C GLU A 235 16.18 -10.37 10.96
N SER A 236 15.63 -9.17 10.86
CA SER A 236 15.25 -8.59 9.57
C SER A 236 16.39 -7.78 8.96
N TYR A 237 16.52 -7.84 7.65
CA TYR A 237 17.27 -6.92 6.83
C TYR A 237 16.33 -6.20 5.86
N SER A 238 16.59 -4.91 5.64
CA SER A 238 15.75 -4.05 4.83
C SER A 238 16.61 -3.12 3.98
N ASN A 239 16.34 -3.05 2.68
CA ASN A 239 16.93 -2.05 1.80
C ASN A 239 15.86 -1.42 0.88
N LYS A 240 16.28 -0.71 -0.17
CA LYS A 240 15.37 -0.04 -1.11
C LYS A 240 14.68 -0.97 -2.12
N PHE A 241 15.11 -2.23 -2.22
CA PHE A 241 14.63 -3.21 -3.19
C PHE A 241 13.82 -4.34 -2.53
N PHE A 242 14.18 -4.72 -1.31
CA PHE A 242 13.52 -5.81 -0.60
C PHE A 242 13.66 -5.71 0.92
N ASP A 243 12.81 -6.46 1.61
CA ASP A 243 12.93 -6.89 3.00
C ASP A 243 13.14 -8.40 3.04
N ILE A 244 13.92 -8.89 4.00
CA ILE A 244 14.15 -10.32 4.21
C ILE A 244 14.50 -10.62 5.67
N CYS A 245 14.19 -11.82 6.15
CA CYS A 245 14.66 -12.33 7.43
C CYS A 245 15.87 -13.25 7.25
N PHE A 246 16.83 -13.17 8.16
CA PHE A 246 18.01 -14.02 8.18
C PHE A 246 18.31 -14.53 9.61
N PRO A 247 18.97 -15.69 9.79
CA PRO A 247 19.25 -16.25 11.10
C PRO A 247 20.02 -15.30 12.05
N ILE A 248 19.62 -15.26 13.32
CA ILE A 248 20.33 -14.52 14.37
C ILE A 248 21.80 -14.99 14.45
N GLY A 249 22.71 -14.05 14.63
CA GLY A 249 24.14 -14.31 14.75
C GLY A 249 24.89 -14.39 13.41
N MET A 250 24.22 -14.13 12.30
CA MET A 250 24.89 -13.75 11.05
C MET A 250 25.24 -12.26 11.04
N THR A 251 26.31 -11.92 10.33
CA THR A 251 26.75 -10.55 10.08
C THR A 251 26.32 -10.11 8.68
N VAL A 252 25.79 -8.90 8.55
CA VAL A 252 25.37 -8.33 7.27
C VAL A 252 26.48 -7.46 6.70
N SER A 253 26.84 -7.70 5.45
CA SER A 253 27.81 -6.94 4.67
C SER A 253 27.17 -6.40 3.39
N ASN A 254 27.17 -5.08 3.25
CA ASN A 254 26.70 -4.38 2.05
C ASN A 254 27.82 -4.20 0.99
N ASN A 255 28.98 -4.82 1.20
CA ASN A 255 30.16 -4.63 0.36
C ASN A 255 30.24 -5.59 -0.83
N TYR A 256 29.14 -6.25 -1.20
CA TYR A 256 29.13 -7.16 -2.35
C TYR A 256 29.15 -6.36 -3.66
N GLN A 257 30.34 -5.88 -4.01
CA GLN A 257 30.66 -5.28 -5.30
C GLN A 257 31.08 -6.42 -6.24
N THR A 258 30.15 -6.92 -7.04
CA THR A 258 30.55 -7.72 -8.20
C THR A 258 31.28 -6.82 -9.19
N THR A 259 32.12 -7.39 -10.07
CA THR A 259 32.81 -6.64 -11.13
C THR A 259 31.84 -5.89 -12.08
N ASP A 260 30.54 -6.15 -11.97
CA ASP A 260 29.48 -5.54 -12.78
C ASP A 260 28.75 -4.35 -12.09
N TYR A 261 29.28 -3.78 -11.00
CA TYR A 261 28.75 -2.56 -10.36
C TYR A 261 27.26 -2.64 -9.92
N ARG A 262 26.83 -3.78 -9.35
CA ARG A 262 25.41 -3.96 -8.97
C ARG A 262 25.25 -4.23 -7.47
N PRO A 263 24.17 -3.71 -6.85
CA PRO A 263 23.96 -3.86 -5.42
C PRO A 263 23.60 -5.31 -5.06
N GLY A 264 24.31 -5.89 -4.11
CA GLY A 264 23.99 -7.18 -3.50
C GLY A 264 24.17 -7.09 -1.98
N VAL A 265 23.64 -8.07 -1.27
CA VAL A 265 23.77 -8.15 0.20
C VAL A 265 24.30 -9.52 0.54
N GLU A 266 25.39 -9.54 1.29
CA GLU A 266 25.95 -10.77 1.83
C GLU A 266 25.63 -10.83 3.32
N VAL A 267 25.02 -11.92 3.75
CA VAL A 267 24.75 -12.22 5.15
C VAL A 267 25.54 -13.48 5.50
N ALA A 268 26.56 -13.34 6.33
CA ALA A 268 27.50 -14.42 6.61
C ALA A 268 27.69 -14.62 8.11
N ARG A 269 27.74 -15.88 8.55
CA ARG A 269 28.18 -16.26 9.89
C ARG A 269 29.52 -16.98 9.79
N THR A 270 30.58 -16.29 10.21
CA THR A 270 31.91 -16.87 10.34
C THR A 270 32.04 -17.46 11.75
N VAL A 271 31.93 -18.78 11.89
CA VAL A 271 32.15 -19.46 13.18
C VAL A 271 33.25 -20.49 13.00
N PHE A 272 34.49 -20.06 13.23
CA PHE A 272 35.72 -20.87 13.17
C PHE A 272 35.97 -21.55 11.81
N GLU A 273 37.20 -22.01 11.56
CA GLU A 273 37.73 -22.32 10.22
C GLU A 273 36.97 -23.40 9.41
N ASP A 274 36.06 -24.16 10.03
CA ASP A 274 35.42 -25.35 9.45
C ASP A 274 33.88 -25.29 9.32
N ASP A 275 33.20 -24.25 9.84
CA ASP A 275 31.73 -24.17 9.90
C ASP A 275 31.18 -22.84 9.34
N ASP A 276 31.77 -22.36 8.25
CA ASP A 276 31.30 -21.14 7.56
C ASP A 276 29.91 -21.36 6.94
N GLU A 277 28.93 -20.58 7.37
CA GLU A 277 27.56 -20.56 6.86
C GLU A 277 27.27 -19.18 6.22
N LYS A 278 26.82 -19.17 4.97
CA LYS A 278 26.70 -17.94 4.17
C LYS A 278 25.36 -17.90 3.43
N ILE A 279 24.68 -16.76 3.46
CA ILE A 279 23.52 -16.45 2.62
C ILE A 279 23.86 -15.23 1.77
N VAL A 280 23.88 -15.37 0.46
CA VAL A 280 24.11 -14.27 -0.48
C VAL A 280 22.83 -13.96 -1.21
N ILE A 281 22.43 -12.69 -1.20
CA ILE A 281 21.24 -12.20 -1.89
C ILE A 281 21.68 -11.25 -2.98
N ASN A 282 21.58 -11.70 -4.22
CA ASN A 282 21.96 -10.93 -5.39
C ASN A 282 20.71 -10.50 -6.15
N THR A 283 20.51 -9.19 -6.36
CA THR A 283 19.36 -8.69 -7.15
C THR A 283 19.61 -8.71 -8.65
N THR A 284 20.78 -9.19 -9.07
CA THR A 284 21.13 -9.33 -10.48
C THR A 284 21.93 -10.60 -10.68
N PHE A 285 21.27 -11.59 -11.26
CA PHE A 285 21.90 -12.82 -11.70
C PHE A 285 22.62 -12.60 -13.04
N ALA A 286 23.90 -12.25 -12.99
CA ALA A 286 24.81 -12.33 -14.13
C ALA A 286 25.57 -13.65 -13.99
N GLY A 287 25.14 -14.68 -14.72
CA GLY A 287 25.52 -16.08 -14.47
C GLY A 287 27.03 -16.35 -14.37
N GLY A 288 27.39 -17.46 -13.72
CA GLY A 288 28.79 -17.90 -13.61
C GLY A 288 29.13 -18.78 -12.40
N TRP A 289 28.23 -19.65 -11.94
CA TRP A 289 28.44 -20.45 -10.72
C TRP A 289 29.47 -21.57 -10.88
N GLY A 290 29.86 -21.90 -12.12
CA GLY A 290 30.64 -23.11 -12.42
C GLY A 290 29.87 -24.39 -12.06
N GLY A 291 30.15 -25.52 -12.70
CA GLY A 291 29.40 -26.77 -12.41
C GLY A 291 28.00 -26.82 -13.02
N GLY A 292 27.10 -27.63 -12.45
CA GLY A 292 25.78 -27.90 -13.01
C GLY A 292 24.68 -28.03 -11.95
N SER A 293 23.45 -27.69 -12.32
CA SER A 293 22.26 -27.97 -11.51
C SER A 293 22.01 -29.46 -11.46
N CYS A 294 21.85 -30.02 -10.27
CA CYS A 294 21.59 -31.46 -10.12
C CYS A 294 20.12 -31.76 -9.74
N ALA A 295 19.39 -30.77 -9.22
CA ALA A 295 17.93 -30.80 -9.05
C ALA A 295 17.32 -29.40 -9.19
N SER A 296 16.08 -29.34 -9.62
CA SER A 296 15.29 -28.11 -9.68
C SER A 296 13.84 -28.39 -9.32
N GLU A 297 13.24 -27.53 -8.51
CA GLU A 297 11.81 -27.52 -8.21
C GLU A 297 11.22 -26.13 -8.48
N GLN A 298 9.97 -26.09 -8.91
CA GLN A 298 9.21 -24.86 -9.08
C GLN A 298 8.43 -24.58 -7.80
N THR A 299 8.38 -23.32 -7.39
CA THR A 299 7.64 -22.85 -6.22
C THR A 299 7.07 -21.46 -6.47
N THR A 300 6.32 -20.94 -5.51
CA THR A 300 5.80 -19.57 -5.52
C THR A 300 6.16 -18.89 -4.22
N ILE A 301 6.77 -17.71 -4.29
CA ILE A 301 7.15 -16.90 -3.12
C ILE A 301 6.37 -15.60 -3.20
N ASN A 302 5.45 -15.39 -2.25
CA ASN A 302 4.60 -14.20 -2.21
C ASN A 302 3.89 -13.92 -3.55
N GLY A 303 3.39 -14.98 -4.20
CA GLY A 303 2.70 -14.90 -5.50
C GLY A 303 3.61 -14.89 -6.73
N VAL A 304 4.93 -14.77 -6.55
CA VAL A 304 5.91 -14.74 -7.65
C VAL A 304 6.45 -16.13 -7.93
N GLN A 305 6.47 -16.55 -9.20
CA GLN A 305 7.07 -17.84 -9.60
C GLN A 305 8.57 -17.83 -9.32
N ALA A 306 9.06 -18.90 -8.69
CA ALA A 306 10.46 -19.09 -8.37
C ALA A 306 10.89 -20.51 -8.69
N ALA A 307 12.18 -20.68 -8.99
CA ALA A 307 12.80 -21.98 -9.08
C ALA A 307 13.81 -22.12 -7.94
N ILE A 308 13.73 -23.21 -7.18
CA ILE A 308 14.78 -23.60 -6.25
C ILE A 308 15.65 -24.61 -6.98
N VAL A 309 16.92 -24.29 -7.12
CA VAL A 309 17.93 -25.09 -7.82
C VAL A 309 18.96 -25.55 -6.81
N VAL A 310 19.21 -26.86 -6.79
CA VAL A 310 20.30 -27.45 -6.03
C VAL A 310 21.53 -27.48 -6.92
N TRP A 311 22.61 -26.86 -6.47
CA TRP A 311 23.78 -26.59 -7.30
C TRP A 311 25.05 -27.24 -6.72
N ASP A 312 25.77 -27.98 -7.56
CA ASP A 312 27.09 -28.55 -7.21
C ASP A 312 28.21 -27.78 -7.94
N THR A 313 29.08 -27.14 -7.16
CA THR A 313 30.23 -26.39 -7.63
C THR A 313 31.33 -27.26 -8.23
N VAL A 314 31.33 -28.57 -7.98
CA VAL A 314 32.39 -29.50 -8.44
C VAL A 314 32.09 -30.09 -9.83
N GLY A 315 30.94 -29.75 -10.44
CA GLY A 315 30.59 -30.18 -11.80
C GLY A 315 30.35 -31.69 -11.92
N GLN A 316 30.03 -32.38 -10.83
CA GLN A 316 29.61 -33.77 -10.89
C GLN A 316 28.13 -33.87 -11.29
N THR A 317 27.78 -34.89 -12.06
CA THR A 317 26.44 -35.07 -12.64
C THR A 317 25.42 -35.68 -11.66
N VAL A 318 25.84 -36.01 -10.43
CA VAL A 318 24.99 -36.64 -9.42
C VAL A 318 25.03 -35.74 -8.19
N CYS A 319 23.87 -35.32 -7.67
CA CYS A 319 23.78 -34.63 -6.38
C CYS A 319 24.40 -35.53 -5.31
N ASN A 320 25.69 -35.34 -5.01
CA ASN A 320 26.29 -36.03 -3.89
C ASN A 320 25.66 -35.47 -2.62
N SER A 321 25.46 -36.30 -1.61
CA SER A 321 24.69 -35.95 -0.40
C SER A 321 25.24 -34.74 0.35
N ASN A 322 26.49 -34.36 0.09
CA ASN A 322 27.16 -33.22 0.72
C ASN A 322 26.78 -31.92 0.00
N LEU A 323 25.48 -31.65 -0.08
CA LEU A 323 24.93 -30.47 -0.74
C LEU A 323 25.46 -29.20 -0.08
N VAL A 324 26.24 -28.45 -0.85
CA VAL A 324 26.96 -27.26 -0.39
C VAL A 324 26.26 -25.96 -0.75
N ASN A 325 25.31 -25.93 -1.71
CA ASN A 325 24.61 -24.71 -2.12
C ASN A 325 23.12 -24.93 -2.47
N LEU A 326 22.24 -24.10 -1.91
CA LEU A 326 20.84 -23.94 -2.35
C LEU A 326 20.67 -22.56 -2.99
N VAL A 327 20.26 -22.53 -4.25
CA VAL A 327 20.05 -21.29 -5.00
C VAL A 327 18.59 -21.17 -5.38
N SER A 328 17.88 -20.16 -4.88
CA SER A 328 16.57 -19.80 -5.44
C SER A 328 16.70 -18.65 -6.41
N ILE A 329 16.14 -18.80 -7.61
CA ILE A 329 16.01 -17.75 -8.61
C ILE A 329 14.55 -17.34 -8.65
N ILE A 330 14.29 -16.09 -8.30
CA ILE A 330 12.95 -15.52 -8.20
C ILE A 330 12.80 -14.52 -9.33
N GLY A 331 11.87 -14.79 -10.25
CA GLY A 331 11.63 -13.92 -11.39
C GLY A 331 10.29 -13.22 -11.23
N GLU A 332 10.31 -11.96 -10.83
CA GLU A 332 9.13 -11.11 -11.00
C GLU A 332 9.16 -10.50 -12.41
N GLU A 333 8.04 -10.61 -13.13
CA GLU A 333 7.86 -9.96 -14.42
C GLU A 333 7.10 -8.65 -14.18
N ASN A 334 7.83 -7.57 -13.87
CA ASN A 334 7.25 -6.24 -13.68
C ASN A 334 7.60 -5.37 -14.90
N ASN A 335 6.59 -5.04 -15.72
CA ASN A 335 6.75 -4.18 -16.90
C ASN A 335 7.85 -4.62 -17.90
N GLY A 336 8.13 -5.92 -18.00
CA GLY A 336 9.11 -6.48 -18.94
C GLY A 336 10.55 -6.55 -18.41
N ASP A 337 10.84 -5.98 -17.24
CA ASP A 337 12.13 -6.16 -16.56
C ASP A 337 12.02 -7.33 -15.57
N LYS A 338 12.83 -8.35 -15.80
CA LYS A 338 12.99 -9.46 -14.84
C LYS A 338 13.99 -9.03 -13.80
N PHE A 339 13.58 -9.00 -12.53
CA PHE A 339 14.49 -8.82 -11.40
C PHE A 339 14.83 -10.18 -10.79
N PRO A 340 15.82 -10.92 -11.34
CA PRO A 340 16.23 -12.16 -10.72
C PRO A 340 16.87 -11.86 -9.37
N VAL A 341 16.15 -12.12 -8.28
CA VAL A 341 16.81 -12.28 -6.97
C VAL A 341 17.30 -13.71 -6.87
N ALA A 342 18.61 -13.84 -6.66
CA ALA A 342 19.25 -15.09 -6.33
C ALA A 342 19.56 -15.11 -4.84
N ILE A 343 18.94 -16.04 -4.10
CA ILE A 343 19.32 -16.35 -2.73
C ILE A 343 20.16 -17.60 -2.76
N ASP A 344 21.42 -17.47 -2.40
CA ASP A 344 22.40 -18.54 -2.39
C ASP A 344 22.84 -18.84 -0.96
N TYR A 345 22.49 -20.02 -0.49
CA TYR A 345 22.79 -20.48 0.85
C TYR A 345 23.87 -21.56 0.80
N GLN A 346 25.05 -21.20 1.31
CA GLN A 346 26.26 -22.02 1.30
C GLN A 346 26.66 -22.45 2.71
N ARG A 347 27.25 -23.63 2.81
CA ARG A 347 27.92 -24.08 4.04
C ARG A 347 29.21 -24.81 3.70
N LYS A 348 30.28 -24.48 4.41
CA LYS A 348 31.57 -25.18 4.29
C LYS A 348 31.54 -26.50 5.07
N GLY A 349 32.25 -27.52 4.57
CA GLY A 349 32.42 -28.82 5.25
C GLY A 349 31.42 -29.90 4.80
N ASN A 350 31.39 -31.03 5.53
CA ASN A 350 30.50 -32.17 5.26
C ASN A 350 29.11 -32.03 5.90
N ASN A 351 28.75 -30.84 6.36
CA ASN A 351 27.49 -30.60 7.05
C ASN A 351 26.38 -30.30 6.04
N PHE A 352 25.23 -30.96 6.19
CA PHE A 352 24.07 -30.69 5.35
C PHE A 352 23.55 -29.27 5.57
N LEU A 353 23.10 -28.63 4.47
CA LEU A 353 22.33 -27.40 4.54
C LEU A 353 20.99 -27.65 5.24
N ASP A 354 20.64 -26.76 6.17
CA ASP A 354 19.32 -26.76 6.80
C ASP A 354 18.29 -26.19 5.82
N ARG A 355 17.54 -27.10 5.18
CA ARG A 355 16.53 -26.73 4.19
C ARG A 355 15.39 -25.90 4.79
N ASN A 356 14.97 -26.20 6.02
CA ASN A 356 13.89 -25.44 6.67
C ASN A 356 14.32 -23.99 6.93
N LYS A 357 15.59 -23.80 7.33
CA LYS A 357 16.16 -22.47 7.49
C LYS A 357 16.21 -21.72 6.16
N PHE A 358 16.65 -22.37 5.07
CA PHE A 358 16.62 -21.79 3.73
C PHE A 358 15.21 -21.37 3.31
N ASP A 359 14.23 -22.27 3.45
CA ASP A 359 12.84 -21.99 3.09
C ASP A 359 12.29 -20.84 3.94
N THR A 360 12.65 -20.74 5.23
CA THR A 360 12.23 -19.62 6.08
C THR A 360 12.77 -18.28 5.57
N VAL A 361 14.06 -18.22 5.21
CA VAL A 361 14.68 -17.03 4.60
C VAL A 361 14.00 -16.69 3.28
N LEU A 362 13.80 -17.71 2.43
CA LEU A 362 13.20 -17.56 1.12
C LEU A 362 11.77 -16.99 1.17
N HIS A 363 10.91 -17.53 2.03
CA HIS A 363 9.53 -17.08 2.17
C HIS A 363 9.40 -15.74 2.90
N SER A 364 10.45 -15.30 3.60
CA SER A 364 10.49 -13.97 4.21
C SER A 364 10.85 -12.84 3.24
N LEU A 365 11.27 -13.17 2.01
CA LEU A 365 11.65 -12.17 1.02
C LEU A 365 10.41 -11.42 0.51
N HIS A 366 10.40 -10.10 0.74
CA HIS A 366 9.36 -9.20 0.24
C HIS A 366 9.99 -8.12 -0.64
N PHE A 367 9.59 -8.04 -1.90
CA PHE A 367 10.05 -7.00 -2.83
C PHE A 367 9.37 -5.65 -2.54
N LYS A 368 10.04 -4.53 -2.83
CA LYS A 368 9.53 -3.16 -2.57
C LYS A 368 9.21 -2.37 -3.82
#